data_AF-A0A8T5DQ01-F1
#
_entry.id   AF-A0A8T5DQ01-F1
#
_cell.length_a   1.000
_cell.length_b   1.000
_cell.length_c   1.000
_cell.angle_alpha   90.00
_cell.angle_beta   90.00
_cell.angle_gamma   90.00
#
_symmetry.space_group_name_H-M   'P 1'
#
loop_
_entity.id
_entity.type
_entity.pdbx_description
1 polymer ?
#
loop_
_entity_poly.entity_id
_entity_poly.type
_entity_poly.pdbx_seq_one_letter_code
_entity_poly.pdbx_strand_id
1 'polypeptide(L)'
;MSEIIKIEIRLPNGHWAGDSSRRCPSSNLQIVETMPLSKGRGTAQITTDSTLLEVLQTLPEIESINILNDHKATVNIVSGGGGFIRPLRIVGLVPRTPFDVVDGWVSWTIQCTPELRKKFIEELKKADLPYRIKSTRITGKSLLTSRQLEVFQIARNKGYWSTPRKISLVELSKILDISKSTLSVLLHSIEGKIIEEYYEEIRQG
;
A
#
# COMPACT_ATOMS: atom_id res chain seq x y z
N MET A 1 -12.72 -19.37 -12.59
CA MET A 1 -12.96 -17.90 -12.53
C MET A 1 -11.74 -17.24 -11.92
N SER A 2 -11.30 -16.09 -12.43
CA SER A 2 -10.23 -15.31 -11.79
C SER A 2 -10.81 -14.47 -10.66
N GLU A 3 -10.02 -14.24 -9.63
CA GLU A 3 -10.34 -13.45 -8.45
C GLU A 3 -9.22 -12.43 -8.19
N ILE A 4 -9.51 -11.43 -7.37
CA ILE A 4 -8.53 -10.42 -6.94
C ILE A 4 -8.28 -10.64 -5.46
N ILE A 5 -7.02 -10.77 -5.08
CA ILE A 5 -6.57 -10.80 -3.69
C ILE A 5 -5.86 -9.50 -3.34
N LYS A 6 -6.13 -8.99 -2.14
CA LYS A 6 -5.36 -7.90 -1.52
C LYS A 6 -4.62 -8.44 -0.32
N ILE A 7 -3.29 -8.28 -0.33
CA ILE A 7 -2.42 -8.88 0.68
C ILE A 7 -1.30 -7.90 1.03
N GLU A 8 -1.04 -7.76 2.32
CA GLU A 8 0.18 -7.15 2.84
C GLU A 8 1.19 -8.24 3.16
N ILE A 9 2.45 -8.04 2.76
CA ILE A 9 3.53 -8.98 3.05
C ILE A 9 4.69 -8.22 3.64
N ARG A 10 5.31 -8.78 4.68
CA ARG A 10 6.54 -8.24 5.26
C ARG A 10 7.70 -8.58 4.33
N LEU A 11 8.32 -7.58 3.74
CA LEU A 11 9.52 -7.77 2.93
C LEU A 11 10.68 -8.24 3.82
N PRO A 12 11.48 -9.23 3.37
CA PRO A 12 12.60 -9.75 4.14
C PRO A 12 13.69 -8.69 4.36
N ASN A 13 14.62 -8.98 5.27
CA ASN A 13 15.83 -8.18 5.46
C ASN A 13 16.76 -8.35 4.24
N GLY A 14 17.47 -7.29 3.86
CA GLY A 14 18.27 -7.22 2.64
C GLY A 14 17.44 -6.93 1.38
N HIS A 15 16.21 -6.45 1.54
CA HIS A 15 15.36 -6.05 0.42
C HIS A 15 15.27 -4.53 0.42
N TRP A 16 15.79 -3.88 -0.63
CA TRP A 16 15.94 -2.42 -0.72
C TRP A 16 14.66 -1.64 -0.32
N ALA A 17 13.50 -2.00 -0.89
CA ALA A 17 12.23 -1.33 -0.60
C ALA A 17 11.76 -1.57 0.85
N GLY A 18 12.07 -2.75 1.38
CA GLY A 18 11.76 -3.10 2.75
C GLY A 18 12.64 -2.36 3.75
N ASP A 19 13.95 -2.34 3.53
CA ASP A 19 14.93 -1.73 4.42
C ASP A 19 14.87 -0.21 4.40
N SER A 20 14.68 0.40 3.23
CA SER A 20 14.45 1.85 3.12
C SER A 20 13.19 2.27 3.89
N SER A 21 12.05 1.64 3.64
CA SER A 21 10.79 1.99 4.32
C SER A 21 10.81 1.72 5.83
N ARG A 22 11.57 0.72 6.31
CA ARG A 22 11.82 0.50 7.75
C ARG A 22 12.60 1.64 8.40
N ARG A 23 13.53 2.26 7.67
CA ARG A 23 14.35 3.39 8.15
C ARG A 23 13.56 4.70 8.18
N CYS A 24 12.46 4.81 7.42
CA CYS A 24 11.51 5.92 7.48
C CYS A 24 10.06 5.41 7.59
N PRO A 25 9.61 4.93 8.78
CA PRO A 25 8.29 4.29 8.93
C PRO A 25 7.10 5.22 8.63
N SER A 26 7.29 6.54 8.70
CA SER A 26 6.30 7.56 8.40
C SER A 26 6.15 7.86 6.90
N SER A 27 7.11 7.43 6.08
CA SER A 27 7.19 7.73 4.66
C SER A 27 6.55 6.62 3.84
N ASN A 28 5.94 6.99 2.72
CA ASN A 28 5.43 6.02 1.75
C ASN A 28 6.41 5.87 0.59
N LEU A 29 6.80 4.64 0.29
CA LEU A 29 7.50 4.29 -0.94
C LEU A 29 6.51 3.67 -1.93
N GLN A 30 6.07 4.45 -2.90
CA GLN A 30 5.20 3.95 -3.95
C GLN A 30 6.03 3.45 -5.12
N ILE A 31 5.86 2.18 -5.50
CA ILE A 31 6.42 1.61 -6.72
C ILE A 31 5.42 1.83 -7.85
N VAL A 32 5.76 2.73 -8.78
CA VAL A 32 4.92 3.10 -9.92
C VAL A 32 5.06 2.06 -11.03
N GLU A 33 6.29 1.67 -11.33
CA GLU A 33 6.61 0.62 -12.30
C GLU A 33 7.83 -0.15 -11.80
N THR A 34 7.91 -1.43 -12.13
CA THR A 34 9.07 -2.25 -11.78
C THR A 34 9.31 -3.31 -12.84
N MET A 35 10.57 -3.46 -13.24
CA MET A 35 11.04 -4.55 -14.09
C MET A 35 12.01 -5.41 -13.30
N PRO A 36 11.59 -6.60 -12.81
CA PRO A 36 12.50 -7.53 -12.18
C PRO A 36 13.42 -8.16 -13.24
N LEU A 37 14.71 -8.11 -13.01
CA LEU A 37 15.72 -8.81 -13.80
C LEU A 37 16.21 -10.07 -13.06
N SER A 38 17.09 -10.83 -13.69
CA SER A 38 17.62 -12.06 -13.09
C SER A 38 18.41 -11.78 -11.81
N LYS A 39 18.46 -12.79 -10.91
CA LYS A 39 19.20 -12.74 -9.63
C LYS A 39 18.80 -11.61 -8.68
N GLY A 40 17.58 -11.07 -8.79
CA GLY A 40 17.09 -10.02 -7.88
C GLY A 40 17.58 -8.61 -8.22
N ARG A 41 18.26 -8.45 -9.37
CA ARG A 41 18.48 -7.16 -10.01
C ARG A 41 17.14 -6.61 -10.52
N GLY A 42 17.02 -5.32 -10.72
CA GLY A 42 15.84 -4.75 -11.36
C GLY A 42 15.90 -3.24 -11.47
N THR A 43 14.91 -2.67 -12.14
CA THR A 43 14.70 -1.23 -12.19
C THR A 43 13.30 -0.93 -11.69
N ALA A 44 13.15 0.09 -10.86
CA ALA A 44 11.86 0.55 -10.36
C ALA A 44 11.73 2.06 -10.55
N GLN A 45 10.59 2.51 -11.05
CA GLN A 45 10.17 3.90 -10.92
C GLN A 45 9.40 4.04 -9.62
N ILE A 46 9.80 5.00 -8.80
CA ILE A 46 9.24 5.21 -7.47
C ILE A 46 8.70 6.62 -7.31
N THR A 47 7.73 6.76 -6.41
CA THR A 47 7.32 8.04 -5.85
C THR A 47 7.49 8.02 -4.34
N THR A 48 8.19 8.99 -3.76
CA THR A 48 8.41 9.10 -2.31
C THR A 48 8.79 10.53 -1.88
N ASP A 49 8.93 10.77 -0.57
CA ASP A 49 9.39 12.04 -0.03
C ASP A 49 10.93 12.17 -0.04
N SER A 50 11.44 13.39 0.16
CA SER A 50 12.88 13.66 0.15
C SER A 50 13.64 12.90 1.23
N THR A 51 13.03 12.63 2.39
CA THR A 51 13.67 11.94 3.51
C THR A 51 13.98 10.49 3.14
N LEU A 52 13.00 9.79 2.56
CA LEU A 52 13.18 8.42 2.12
C LEU A 52 14.10 8.33 0.89
N LEU A 53 14.08 9.35 0.02
CA LEU A 53 14.99 9.44 -1.12
C LEU A 53 16.47 9.51 -0.69
N GLU A 54 16.77 10.30 0.34
CA GLU A 54 18.10 10.36 0.96
C GLU A 54 18.51 8.99 1.54
N VAL A 55 17.59 8.30 2.22
CA VAL A 55 17.85 6.96 2.75
C VAL A 55 18.18 5.96 1.64
N LEU A 56 17.44 5.98 0.53
CA LEU A 56 17.68 5.11 -0.61
C LEU A 56 19.11 5.30 -1.17
N GLN A 57 19.64 6.52 -1.21
CA GLN A 57 21.00 6.78 -1.67
C GLN A 57 22.09 6.12 -0.80
N THR A 58 21.77 5.78 0.45
CA THR A 58 22.73 5.15 1.38
C THR A 58 22.69 3.62 1.35
N LEU A 59 21.77 3.01 0.60
CA LEU A 59 21.58 1.56 0.62
C LEU A 59 22.54 0.83 -0.33
N PRO A 60 23.26 -0.21 0.14
CA PRO A 60 24.15 -1.01 -0.71
C PRO A 60 23.39 -1.83 -1.77
N GLU A 61 22.09 -2.07 -1.58
CA GLU A 61 21.23 -2.78 -2.53
C GLU A 61 20.90 -1.93 -3.78
N ILE A 62 21.24 -0.64 -3.77
CA ILE A 62 20.93 0.30 -4.85
C ILE A 62 22.19 0.59 -5.65
N GLU A 63 22.15 0.26 -6.94
CA GLU A 63 23.23 0.49 -7.90
C GLU A 63 23.32 1.96 -8.32
N SER A 64 22.15 2.57 -8.57
CA SER A 64 22.06 3.99 -8.93
C SER A 64 20.64 4.52 -8.75
N ILE A 65 20.52 5.83 -8.52
CA ILE A 65 19.24 6.55 -8.45
C ILE A 65 19.30 7.72 -9.42
N ASN A 66 18.33 7.78 -10.34
CA ASN A 66 18.13 8.90 -11.24
C ASN A 66 16.88 9.67 -10.80
N ILE A 67 17.06 10.86 -10.23
CA ILE A 67 15.96 11.70 -9.78
C ILE A 67 15.31 12.36 -10.99
N LEU A 68 14.01 12.18 -11.15
CA LEU A 68 13.21 12.78 -12.23
C LEU A 68 12.61 14.11 -11.79
N ASN A 69 12.14 14.18 -10.53
CA ASN A 69 11.69 15.40 -9.85
C ASN A 69 11.69 15.17 -8.33
N ASP A 70 11.28 16.19 -7.56
CA ASP A 70 11.30 16.22 -6.08
C ASP A 70 10.68 14.99 -5.38
N HIS A 71 9.78 14.27 -6.05
CA HIS A 71 9.10 13.11 -5.48
C HIS A 71 9.23 11.85 -6.32
N LYS A 72 9.88 11.89 -7.49
CA LYS A 72 9.98 10.75 -8.41
C LYS A 72 11.42 10.44 -8.76
N ALA A 73 11.76 9.17 -8.71
CA ALA A 73 13.08 8.68 -9.09
C ALA A 73 12.99 7.32 -9.77
N THR A 74 14.01 7.02 -10.57
CA THR A 74 14.27 5.67 -11.09
C THR A 74 15.42 5.07 -10.30
N VAL A 75 15.17 3.90 -9.70
CA VAL A 75 16.15 3.17 -8.89
C VAL A 75 16.58 1.91 -9.63
N ASN A 76 17.88 1.71 -9.77
CA ASN A 76 18.47 0.46 -10.24
C ASN A 76 18.95 -0.35 -9.03
N ILE A 77 18.56 -1.62 -8.97
CA ILE A 77 18.78 -2.51 -7.84
C ILE A 77 19.88 -3.49 -8.21
N VAL A 78 20.87 -3.70 -7.34
CA VAL A 78 21.96 -4.66 -7.57
C VAL A 78 21.46 -6.10 -7.56
N SER A 79 22.26 -7.03 -8.08
CA SER A 79 21.97 -8.46 -7.92
C SER A 79 21.90 -8.83 -6.44
N GLY A 80 20.80 -9.46 -6.02
CA GLY A 80 20.53 -9.77 -4.62
C GLY A 80 19.88 -8.63 -3.82
N GLY A 81 19.69 -7.44 -4.41
CA GLY A 81 19.18 -6.26 -3.70
C GLY A 81 17.67 -6.28 -3.38
N GLY A 82 16.94 -7.31 -3.79
CA GLY A 82 15.52 -7.50 -3.47
C GLY A 82 14.59 -7.20 -4.64
N GLY A 83 14.52 -8.11 -5.60
CA GLY A 83 13.42 -8.18 -6.57
C GLY A 83 12.17 -8.84 -5.96
N PHE A 84 11.20 -9.24 -6.79
CA PHE A 84 10.02 -9.94 -6.31
C PHE A 84 10.37 -11.17 -5.44
N ILE A 85 9.66 -11.30 -4.32
CA ILE A 85 9.89 -12.38 -3.35
C ILE A 85 9.77 -13.76 -4.01
N ARG A 86 10.54 -14.72 -3.49
CA ARG A 86 10.59 -16.10 -4.00
C ARG A 86 9.19 -16.73 -4.17
N PRO A 87 8.24 -16.61 -3.22
CA PRO A 87 6.88 -17.14 -3.40
C PRO A 87 6.17 -16.62 -4.66
N LEU A 88 6.28 -15.31 -4.94
CA LEU A 88 5.63 -14.69 -6.08
C LEU A 88 6.21 -15.21 -7.41
N ARG A 89 7.53 -15.39 -7.45
CA ARG A 89 8.26 -15.97 -8.60
C ARG A 89 7.95 -17.44 -8.85
N ILE A 90 7.86 -18.27 -7.80
CA ILE A 90 7.57 -19.71 -7.91
C ILE A 90 6.16 -19.95 -8.45
N VAL A 91 5.19 -19.15 -8.00
CA VAL A 91 3.79 -19.28 -8.43
C VAL A 91 3.55 -18.60 -9.78
N GLY A 92 4.40 -17.65 -10.17
CA GLY A 92 4.25 -16.90 -11.42
C GLY A 92 3.16 -15.83 -11.34
N LEU A 93 2.96 -15.25 -10.15
CA LEU A 93 2.01 -14.15 -9.95
C LEU A 93 2.69 -12.81 -10.22
N VAL A 94 1.90 -11.84 -10.67
CA VAL A 94 2.37 -10.47 -10.90
C VAL A 94 1.45 -9.51 -10.14
N PRO A 95 1.98 -8.69 -9.21
CA PRO A 95 1.19 -7.69 -8.54
C PRO A 95 0.86 -6.56 -9.50
N ARG A 96 -0.33 -5.97 -9.35
CA ARG A 96 -0.69 -4.74 -10.06
C ARG A 96 0.14 -3.59 -9.53
N THR A 97 0.61 -2.75 -10.45
CA THR A 97 1.17 -1.44 -10.14
C THR A 97 0.09 -0.35 -10.28
N PRO A 98 0.22 0.78 -9.57
CA PRO A 98 1.21 1.04 -8.53
C PRO A 98 0.91 0.26 -7.24
N PHE A 99 1.92 0.10 -6.38
CA PHE A 99 1.75 -0.44 -5.03
C PHE A 99 2.66 0.26 -4.02
N ASP A 100 2.28 0.22 -2.75
CA ASP A 100 2.94 0.96 -1.68
C ASP A 100 3.76 0.03 -0.77
N VAL A 101 4.86 0.57 -0.25
CA VAL A 101 5.70 -0.05 0.77
C VAL A 101 5.87 0.92 1.94
N VAL A 102 5.43 0.50 3.13
CA VAL A 102 5.47 1.31 4.36
C VAL A 102 5.97 0.43 5.50
N ASP A 103 6.96 0.89 6.25
CA ASP A 103 7.54 0.16 7.39
C ASP A 103 7.89 -1.32 7.07
N GLY A 104 8.43 -1.55 5.88
CA GLY A 104 8.79 -2.87 5.40
C GLY A 104 7.62 -3.78 5.00
N TRP A 105 6.38 -3.29 5.02
CA TRP A 105 5.21 -3.99 4.51
C TRP A 105 4.88 -3.52 3.10
N VAL A 106 4.80 -4.46 2.16
CA VAL A 106 4.32 -4.19 0.81
C VAL A 106 2.84 -4.54 0.69
N SER A 107 2.05 -3.66 0.08
CA SER A 107 0.62 -3.86 -0.16
C SER A 107 0.36 -4.25 -1.62
N TRP A 108 0.10 -5.53 -1.89
CA TRP A 108 -0.14 -6.01 -3.25
C TRP A 108 -1.61 -6.30 -3.54
N THR A 109 -2.01 -5.98 -4.77
CA THR A 109 -3.25 -6.47 -5.40
C THR A 109 -2.87 -7.42 -6.52
N ILE A 110 -3.30 -8.68 -6.45
CA ILE A 110 -2.95 -9.72 -7.42
C ILE A 110 -4.22 -10.31 -8.00
N GLN A 111 -4.28 -10.48 -9.32
CA GLN A 111 -5.34 -11.22 -9.98
C GLN A 111 -4.86 -12.65 -10.25
N CYS A 112 -5.56 -13.63 -9.70
CA CYS A 112 -5.17 -15.04 -9.80
C CYS A 112 -6.40 -15.95 -9.78
N THR A 113 -6.22 -17.25 -10.01
CA THR A 113 -7.29 -18.24 -9.75
C THR A 113 -7.25 -18.71 -8.30
N PRO A 114 -8.32 -19.33 -7.76
CA PRO A 114 -8.33 -19.88 -6.41
C PRO A 114 -7.19 -20.88 -6.14
N GLU A 115 -6.80 -21.66 -7.15
CA GLU A 115 -5.72 -22.65 -7.06
C GLU A 115 -4.36 -21.96 -6.91
N LEU A 116 -4.10 -20.92 -7.72
CA LEU A 116 -2.88 -20.12 -7.62
C LEU A 116 -2.82 -19.32 -6.33
N ARG A 117 -3.95 -18.80 -5.84
CA ARG A 117 -4.04 -18.17 -4.52
C ARG A 117 -3.61 -19.16 -3.44
N LYS A 118 -4.19 -20.36 -3.42
CA LYS A 118 -3.85 -21.39 -2.42
C LYS A 118 -2.36 -21.72 -2.46
N LYS A 119 -1.81 -21.94 -3.65
CA LYS A 119 -0.38 -22.19 -3.85
C LYS A 119 0.49 -21.03 -3.37
N PHE A 120 0.07 -19.79 -3.60
CA PHE A 120 0.80 -18.60 -3.13
C PHE A 120 0.83 -18.49 -1.61
N ILE A 121 -0.30 -18.72 -0.94
CA ILE A 121 -0.35 -18.75 0.53
C ILE A 121 0.52 -19.88 1.10
N GLU A 122 0.53 -21.05 0.47
CA GLU A 122 1.42 -22.16 0.86
C GLU A 122 2.90 -21.79 0.70
N GLU A 123 3.29 -21.14 -0.40
CA GLU A 123 4.68 -20.70 -0.61
C GLU A 123 5.08 -19.57 0.36
N LEU A 124 4.17 -18.67 0.72
CA LEU A 124 4.42 -17.66 1.76
C LEU A 124 4.70 -18.31 3.12
N LYS A 125 3.90 -19.33 3.50
CA LYS A 125 4.11 -20.10 4.72
C LYS A 125 5.45 -20.86 4.71
N LYS A 126 5.81 -21.49 3.59
CA LYS A 126 7.10 -22.18 3.45
C LYS A 126 8.31 -21.24 3.55
N ALA A 127 8.14 -19.99 3.14
CA ALA A 127 9.17 -18.96 3.21
C ALA A 127 9.22 -18.24 4.57
N ASP A 128 8.35 -18.62 5.51
CA ASP A 128 8.19 -17.97 6.82
C ASP A 128 8.03 -16.44 6.72
N LEU A 129 7.34 -15.98 5.68
CA LEU A 129 7.09 -14.55 5.46
C LEU A 129 5.80 -14.14 6.16
N PRO A 130 5.84 -13.18 7.10
CA PRO A 130 4.63 -12.62 7.69
C PRO A 130 3.75 -11.97 6.62
N TYR A 131 2.46 -12.27 6.62
CA TYR A 131 1.50 -11.67 5.70
C TYR A 131 0.15 -11.42 6.38
N ARG A 132 -0.60 -10.47 5.83
CA ARG A 132 -1.97 -10.14 6.23
C ARG A 132 -2.84 -10.09 5.00
N ILE A 133 -3.89 -10.91 4.98
CA ILE A 133 -4.88 -10.85 3.91
C ILE A 133 -5.85 -9.71 4.25
N LYS A 134 -5.87 -8.66 3.42
CA LYS A 134 -6.74 -7.49 3.63
C LYS A 134 -8.16 -7.70 3.12
N SER A 135 -8.37 -8.68 2.22
CA SER A 135 -9.69 -9.22 1.86
C SER A 135 -9.54 -10.35 0.82
N THR A 136 -10.32 -11.43 0.98
CA THR A 136 -10.60 -12.47 -0.04
C THR A 136 -11.96 -12.28 -0.70
N ARG A 137 -12.74 -11.27 -0.29
CA ARG A 137 -14.05 -10.95 -0.82
C ARG A 137 -14.02 -9.57 -1.46
N ILE A 138 -13.96 -9.56 -2.78
CA ILE A 138 -14.43 -8.41 -3.55
C ILE A 138 -15.35 -8.96 -4.63
N THR A 139 -16.63 -9.15 -4.27
CA THR A 139 -17.68 -8.67 -5.18
C THR A 139 -17.33 -7.21 -5.47
N GLY A 140 -17.10 -6.88 -6.74
CA GLY A 140 -16.48 -5.66 -7.31
C GLY A 140 -16.99 -4.27 -6.90
N LYS A 141 -17.46 -4.04 -5.67
CA LYS A 141 -17.87 -2.74 -5.18
C LYS A 141 -16.89 -2.28 -4.10
N SER A 142 -16.24 -1.15 -4.32
CA SER A 142 -15.56 -0.42 -3.28
C SER A 142 -16.55 -0.11 -2.14
N LEU A 143 -16.12 -0.32 -0.88
CA LEU A 143 -16.94 -0.01 0.31
C LEU A 143 -17.51 1.42 0.23
N LEU A 144 -16.64 2.37 -0.12
CA LEU A 144 -16.96 3.77 -0.36
C LEU A 144 -17.07 4.03 -1.87
N THR A 145 -18.00 4.91 -2.27
CA THR A 145 -17.98 5.49 -3.63
C THR A 145 -16.75 6.38 -3.81
N SER A 146 -16.38 6.72 -5.05
CA SER A 146 -15.23 7.61 -5.31
C SER A 146 -15.32 8.94 -4.54
N ARG A 147 -16.51 9.55 -4.50
CA ARG A 147 -16.75 10.79 -3.73
C ARG A 147 -16.64 10.58 -2.22
N GLN A 148 -17.16 9.46 -1.71
CA GLN A 148 -17.04 9.13 -0.29
C GLN A 148 -15.57 8.88 0.12
N LEU A 149 -14.80 8.21 -0.73
CA LEU A 149 -13.38 7.96 -0.50
C LEU A 149 -12.57 9.27 -0.47
N GLU A 150 -12.83 10.18 -1.41
CA GLU A 150 -12.21 11.50 -1.45
C GLU A 150 -12.49 12.29 -0.16
N VAL A 151 -13.76 12.38 0.25
CA VAL A 151 -14.17 13.06 1.49
C VAL A 151 -13.51 12.43 2.71
N PHE A 152 -13.48 11.09 2.78
CA PHE A 152 -12.83 10.36 3.87
C PHE A 152 -11.34 10.66 3.98
N GLN A 153 -10.62 10.63 2.85
CA GLN A 153 -9.18 10.90 2.81
C GLN A 153 -8.87 12.34 3.27
N ILE A 154 -9.61 13.33 2.77
CA ILE A 154 -9.40 14.74 3.15
C ILE A 154 -9.74 14.94 4.63
N ALA A 155 -10.87 14.40 5.11
CA ALA A 155 -11.27 14.48 6.50
C ALA A 155 -10.24 13.84 7.44
N ARG A 156 -9.73 12.65 7.09
CA ARG A 156 -8.67 11.96 7.86
C ARG A 156 -7.39 12.77 7.88
N ASN A 157 -6.91 13.24 6.72
CA ASN A 157 -5.66 13.99 6.60
C ASN A 157 -5.71 15.33 7.35
N LYS A 158 -6.88 15.98 7.39
CA LYS A 158 -7.09 17.22 8.16
C LYS A 158 -7.38 16.98 9.64
N GLY A 159 -7.44 15.72 10.08
CA GLY A 159 -7.61 15.34 11.48
C GLY A 159 -9.03 15.52 12.02
N TYR A 160 -10.04 15.24 11.19
CA TYR A 160 -11.46 15.27 11.57
C TYR A 160 -11.77 14.26 12.69
N TRP A 161 -11.17 13.06 12.61
CA TRP A 161 -11.27 12.00 13.64
C TRP A 161 -10.06 11.95 14.57
N SER A 162 -9.21 12.98 14.58
CA SER A 162 -8.12 13.06 15.57
C SER A 162 -8.67 13.38 16.96
N THR A 163 -7.95 12.96 17.99
CA THR A 163 -8.22 13.32 19.38
C THR A 163 -7.00 14.03 19.96
N PRO A 164 -7.05 15.35 20.23
CA PRO A 164 -8.16 16.27 19.99
C PRO A 164 -8.40 16.53 18.49
N ARG A 165 -9.63 16.92 18.16
CA ARG A 165 -10.05 17.19 16.77
C ARG A 165 -9.30 18.38 16.19
N LYS A 166 -8.66 18.20 15.03
CA LYS A 166 -7.79 19.21 14.39
C LYS A 166 -8.50 20.08 13.34
N ILE A 167 -9.68 19.66 12.88
CA ILE A 167 -10.49 20.42 11.93
C ILE A 167 -11.98 20.32 12.28
N SER A 168 -12.70 21.43 12.23
CA SER A 168 -14.14 21.46 12.40
C SER A 168 -14.89 21.04 11.13
N LEU A 169 -16.16 20.65 11.29
CA LEU A 169 -17.02 20.33 10.15
C LEU A 169 -17.22 21.52 9.21
N VAL A 170 -17.19 22.74 9.76
CA VAL A 170 -17.37 24.00 9.01
C VAL A 170 -16.13 24.31 8.18
N GLU A 171 -14.94 24.10 8.72
CA GLU A 171 -13.69 24.29 7.96
C GLU A 171 -13.55 23.23 6.87
N LEU A 172 -13.89 21.98 7.17
CA LEU A 172 -13.84 20.89 6.21
C LEU A 172 -14.86 21.08 5.06
N SER A 173 -16.04 21.65 5.34
CA SER A 173 -17.04 21.94 4.31
C SER A 173 -16.57 23.00 3.32
N LYS A 174 -15.81 24.00 3.81
CA LYS A 174 -15.17 25.01 2.95
C LYS A 174 -14.08 24.41 2.05
N ILE A 175 -13.28 23.47 2.58
CA ILE A 175 -12.22 22.79 1.81
C ILE A 175 -12.80 21.94 0.67
N LEU A 176 -13.93 21.26 0.94
CA LEU A 176 -14.58 20.35 0.00
C LEU A 176 -15.57 21.03 -0.95
N ASP A 177 -15.76 22.35 -0.80
CA ASP A 177 -16.74 23.19 -1.50
C ASP A 177 -18.16 22.59 -1.50
N ILE A 178 -18.63 22.18 -0.32
CA ILE A 178 -19.98 21.64 -0.13
C ILE A 178 -20.63 22.21 1.12
N SER A 179 -21.96 22.11 1.21
CA SER A 179 -22.68 22.56 2.39
C SER A 179 -22.33 21.71 3.63
N LYS A 180 -22.42 22.33 4.81
CA LYS A 180 -22.21 21.64 6.10
C LYS A 180 -23.14 20.44 6.28
N SER A 181 -24.41 20.56 5.86
CA SER A 181 -25.40 19.48 5.95
C SER A 181 -25.06 18.33 5.02
N THR A 182 -24.68 18.62 3.77
CA THR A 182 -24.22 17.60 2.80
C THR A 182 -22.99 16.85 3.32
N LEU A 183 -22.00 17.57 3.84
CA LEU A 183 -20.80 16.95 4.41
C LEU A 183 -21.12 16.08 5.62
N SER A 184 -22.02 16.52 6.51
CA SER A 184 -22.45 15.73 7.67
C SER A 184 -23.07 14.40 7.26
N VAL A 185 -23.95 14.41 6.25
CA VAL A 185 -24.59 13.18 5.73
C VAL A 185 -23.56 12.25 5.07
N LEU A 186 -22.62 12.82 4.30
CA LEU A 186 -21.54 12.05 3.67
C LEU A 186 -20.65 11.37 4.71
N LEU A 187 -20.20 12.10 5.73
CA LEU A 187 -19.34 11.55 6.79
C LEU A 187 -20.07 10.48 7.59
N HIS A 188 -21.34 10.72 7.96
CA HIS A 188 -22.12 9.71 8.67
C HIS A 188 -22.35 8.44 7.83
N SER A 189 -22.61 8.59 6.53
CA SER A 189 -22.73 7.44 5.62
C SER A 189 -21.42 6.67 5.47
N ILE A 190 -20.28 7.37 5.44
CA ILE A 190 -18.94 6.76 5.41
C ILE A 190 -18.70 5.98 6.70
N GLU A 191 -18.94 6.60 7.86
CA GLU A 191 -18.77 6.00 9.18
C GLU A 191 -19.64 4.75 9.33
N GLY A 192 -20.92 4.82 8.97
CA GLY A 192 -21.83 3.67 9.04
C GLY A 192 -21.38 2.49 8.19
N LYS A 193 -20.88 2.74 6.98
CA LYS A 193 -20.32 1.68 6.11
C LYS A 193 -19.08 1.03 6.71
N ILE A 194 -18.20 1.82 7.32
CA ILE A 194 -17.00 1.31 7.98
C ILE A 194 -17.40 0.48 9.21
N ILE A 195 -18.32 0.99 10.05
CA ILE A 195 -18.78 0.27 11.24
C ILE A 195 -19.41 -1.06 10.84
N GLU A 196 -20.29 -1.09 9.84
CA GLU A 196 -20.95 -2.31 9.39
C GLU A 196 -19.94 -3.35 8.85
N GLU A 197 -18.98 -2.90 8.03
CA GLU A 197 -17.97 -3.79 7.46
C GLU A 197 -17.07 -4.42 8.53
N TYR A 198 -16.70 -3.64 9.56
CA TYR A 198 -15.76 -4.07 10.60
C TYR A 198 -16.43 -4.51 11.91
N TYR A 199 -17.77 -4.60 11.94
CA TYR A 199 -18.53 -4.88 13.17
C TYR A 199 -18.12 -6.19 13.85
N GLU A 200 -18.01 -7.27 13.08
CA GLU A 200 -17.63 -8.59 13.63
C GLU A 200 -16.17 -8.63 14.13
N GLU A 201 -15.28 -7.83 13.53
CA GLU A 201 -13.89 -7.71 14.01
C GLU A 201 -13.83 -6.95 15.34
N ILE A 202 -14.66 -5.90 15.50
CA ILE A 202 -14.76 -5.12 16.74
C ILE A 202 -15.38 -5.95 17.87
N ARG A 203 -16.35 -6.82 17.57
CA ARG A 203 -17.05 -7.65 18.57
C ARG A 203 -16.18 -8.76 19.18
N GLN A 204 -15.11 -9.17 18.48
CA GLN A 204 -14.24 -10.27 18.90
C GLN A 204 -12.96 -9.82 19.64
N GLY A 205 -12.73 -8.51 19.80
CA GLY A 205 -11.65 -7.95 20.60
C GLY A 205 -12.11 -7.50 21.98
#